data_AF-A0A3N5TZS8-F1
#
_entry.id   AF-A0A3N5TZS8-F1
#
_cell.length_a   1.000
_cell.length_b   1.000
_cell.length_c   1.000
_cell.angle_alpha   90.00
_cell.angle_beta   90.00
_cell.angle_gamma   90.00
#
_symmetry.space_group_name_H-M   'P 1'
#
loop_
_entity.id
_entity.type
_entity.pdbx_description
1 polymer ?
#
loop_
_entity_poly.entity_id
_entity_poly.type
_entity_poly.pdbx_seq_one_letter_code
_entity_poly.pdbx_strand_id
1 'polypeptide(L)' 'MDSLKPSETVKELDKYIIGQDKAKRSVAIALRNRWRRQQVPEDL' A
#
# COMPACT_ATOMS: atom_id res chain seq x y z
N MET A 1 6.66 4.10 8.49
CA MET A 1 5.75 4.31 7.36
C MET A 1 4.41 4.67 7.95
N ASP A 2 3.87 5.83 7.59
CA ASP A 2 2.52 6.19 7.99
C ASP A 2 1.56 5.05 7.63
N SER A 3 0.61 4.77 8.52
CA SER A 3 -0.32 3.64 8.43
C SER A 3 -1.40 3.84 7.36
N LEU A 4 -1.04 4.46 6.23
CA LEU A 4 -1.92 4.77 5.12
C LEU A 4 -2.68 3.52 4.67
N LYS A 5 -3.96 3.71 4.43
CA LYS A 5 -4.81 2.71 3.77
C LYS A 5 -4.37 2.62 2.31
N PRO A 6 -4.51 1.45 1.66
CA PRO A 6 -4.15 1.31 0.25
C PRO A 6 -4.77 2.38 -0.67
N SER A 7 -5.99 2.82 -0.38
CA SER A 7 -6.67 3.90 -1.12
C SER A 7 -5.98 5.26 -1.00
N GLU A 8 -5.36 5.56 0.14
CA GLU A 8 -4.65 6.82 0.37
C GLU A 8 -3.31 6.81 -0.37
N THR A 9 -2.62 5.67 -0.36
CA THR A 9 -1.40 5.48 -1.18
C THR A 9 -1.70 5.63 -2.67
N VAL A 10 -2.80 5.07 -3.17
CA VAL A 10 -3.19 5.24 -4.58
C VAL A 10 -3.45 6.72 -4.89
N LYS A 11 -4.19 7.44 -4.04
CA LYS A 11 -4.43 8.88 -4.21
C LYS A 11 -3.15 9.70 -4.23
N GLU A 12 -2.16 9.32 -3.43
CA GLU A 12 -0.85 9.98 -3.43
C GLU A 12 -0.10 9.74 -4.74
N LEU A 13 -0.14 8.49 -5.24
CA LEU A 13 0.48 8.13 -6.52
C LEU A 13 -0.22 8.81 -7.70
N ASP A 14 -1.53 9.05 -7.63
CA ASP A 14 -2.30 9.74 -8.67
C ASP A 14 -1.79 11.18 -8.93
N LYS A 15 -1.16 11.82 -7.94
CA LYS A 15 -0.58 13.17 -8.10
C LYS A 15 0.64 13.20 -9.05
N TYR A 16 1.30 12.06 -9.21
CA TYR A 16 2.59 11.96 -9.93
C TYR A 16 2.55 10.98 -11.11
N ILE A 17 1.62 10.02 -11.10
CA ILE A 17 1.53 8.93 -12.09
C ILE A 17 0.13 8.92 -12.70
N ILE A 18 0.05 9.23 -14.00
CA ILE A 18 -1.21 9.22 -14.76
C ILE A 18 -1.54 7.80 -15.25
N GLY A 19 -2.80 7.39 -15.13
CA GLY A 19 -3.29 6.06 -15.53
C GLY A 19 -2.74 4.94 -14.65
N GLN A 20 -2.60 3.70 -15.15
CA GLN A 20 -1.99 2.58 -14.41
C GLN A 20 -2.68 2.16 -13.10
N ASP A 21 -4.01 2.23 -13.04
CA ASP A 21 -4.80 1.98 -11.83
C ASP A 21 -4.53 0.61 -11.19
N LYS A 22 -4.39 -0.44 -12.02
CA LYS A 22 -4.07 -1.79 -11.56
C LYS A 22 -2.69 -1.85 -10.88
N ALA A 23 -1.69 -1.18 -11.46
CA ALA A 23 -0.33 -1.18 -10.91
C ALA A 23 -0.28 -0.40 -9.60
N LYS A 24 -0.87 0.81 -9.54
CA LYS A 24 -0.96 1.61 -8.31
C LYS A 24 -1.63 0.84 -7.19
N ARG A 25 -2.76 0.18 -7.48
CA ARG A 25 -3.46 -0.67 -6.49
C ARG A 25 -2.59 -1.83 -6.03
N SER A 26 -1.90 -2.51 -6.95
CA SER A 26 -1.03 -3.65 -6.61
C SER A 26 0.09 -3.23 -5.65
N VAL A 27 0.77 -2.12 -5.94
CA VAL A 27 1.87 -1.61 -5.11
C VAL A 27 1.35 -1.15 -3.74
N ALA A 28 0.20 -0.46 -3.69
CA ALA A 28 -0.43 -0.04 -2.45
C ALA A 28 -0.81 -1.23 -1.54
N ILE A 29 -1.34 -2.32 -2.11
CA ILE A 29 -1.64 -3.55 -1.37
C ILE A 29 -0.35 -4.20 -0.86
N ALA A 30 0.69 -4.28 -1.69
CA ALA A 30 1.98 -4.86 -1.30
C ALA A 30 2.61 -4.11 -0.11
N LEU A 31 2.62 -2.78 -0.15
CA LEU A 31 3.07 -1.94 0.95
C LEU A 31 2.28 -2.19 2.23
N ARG A 32 0.95 -2.28 2.13
CA ARG A 32 0.08 -2.56 3.28
C ARG A 32 0.32 -3.96 3.85
N ASN A 33 0.51 -4.96 2.99
CA ASN A 33 0.78 -6.33 3.41
C ASN A 33 2.14 -6.43 4.12
N ARG A 34 3.16 -5.70 3.65
CA ARG A 34 4.45 -5.61 4.36
C ARG A 34 4.27 -5.04 5.76
N TRP A 35 3.53 -3.94 5.90
CA TRP A 35 3.23 -3.36 7.22
C TRP A 35 2.44 -4.33 8.10
N ARG A 36 1.41 -5.00 7.56
CA ARG A 36 0.66 -6.03 8.30
C ARG A 36 1.56 -7.15 8.79
N ARG A 37 2.50 -7.63 7.95
CA ARG A 37 3.44 -8.70 8.30
C ARG A 37 4.35 -8.30 9.46
N GLN A 38 4.73 -7.03 9.57
CA GLN A 38 5.52 -6.54 10.71
C GLN A 38 4.75 -6.54 12.04
N GLN A 39 3.43 -6.60 11.98
CA GLN A 39 2.54 -6.60 13.15
C GLN A 39 2.09 -8.02 13.52
N VAL A 40 2.49 -9.05 12.77
CA VAL A 40 2.17 -10.45 13.10
C VAL A 40 3.11 -10.90 14.23
N PRO A 41 2.59 -11.43 15.35
CA PRO A 41 3.39 -12.04 16.40
C PRO A 41 4.26 -13.18 15.88
N GLU A 42 5.40 -13.41 16.52
CA GLU A 42 6.39 -14.42 16.09
C GLU A 42 5.86 -15.87 16.24
N ASP A 43 4.85 -16.04 17.07
CA ASP A 43 4.25 -17.31 17.47
C ASP A 43 3.13 -17.80 16.52
N LEU A 44 2.86 -17.08 15.42
CA LEU A 44 1.81 -17.37 14.43
C LEU A 44 2.36 -17.79 13.06
#